data_AF-A0A916HWF1-F1
#
_entry.id   AF-A0A916HWF1-F1
#
_cell.length_a   1.000
_cell.length_b   1.000
_cell.length_c   1.000
_cell.angle_alpha   90.00
_cell.angle_beta   90.00
_cell.angle_gamma   90.00
#
_symmetry.space_group_name_H-M   'P 1'
#
loop_
_entity.id
_entity.type
_entity.pdbx_description
1 polymer ?
#
loop_
_entity_poly.entity_id
_entity_poly.type
_entity_poly.pdbx_seq_one_letter_code
_entity_poly.pdbx_strand_id
1 'polypeptide(L)'
;MLRRSIGFRVTVGVMLTLLAASLAVGWQILVVGDLRPVAEGLGTVHWTLLILGSVFFLLLIVGLVLLCIWLVREMKVNQRQQDFLDAVTHEMKTPLASLRLFVDTLRRHAPAPERRREFLDRMGEDLDRIDRTVEQVLAAARSDARASSGRAARAELPTLLESCIDEIRSRHRLPEAAVRLDARPGLRVRGDADELGLVFRNLLENAVKYSEGPVDVRVAVRGPEDGRVSV
;
A
#
# COMPACT_ATOMS: atom_id res chain seq x y z
N MET A 1 7.51 4.71 -20.65
CA MET A 1 6.66 3.95 -21.60
C MET A 1 5.35 3.42 -21.00
N LEU A 2 5.29 3.03 -19.71
CA LEU A 2 4.08 2.45 -19.09
C LEU A 2 2.84 3.37 -19.08
N ARG A 3 3.01 4.67 -18.81
CA ARG A 3 1.89 5.64 -18.69
C ARG A 3 1.02 5.74 -19.96
N ARG A 4 1.61 5.49 -21.13
CA ARG A 4 0.93 5.51 -22.45
C ARG A 4 0.07 4.27 -22.68
N SER A 5 0.46 3.12 -22.09
CA SER A 5 -0.28 1.85 -22.19
C SER A 5 -1.55 1.84 -21.33
N ILE A 6 -1.50 2.49 -20.16
CA ILE A 6 -2.65 2.60 -19.25
C ILE A 6 -3.71 3.53 -19.83
N GLY A 7 -3.29 4.70 -20.32
CA GLY A 7 -4.17 5.62 -21.05
C GLY A 7 -4.85 4.91 -22.21
N PHE A 8 -4.10 4.14 -23.00
CA PHE A 8 -4.63 3.38 -24.14
C PHE A 8 -5.72 2.36 -23.73
N ARG A 9 -5.48 1.54 -22.71
CA ARG A 9 -6.48 0.54 -22.25
C ARG A 9 -7.74 1.18 -21.68
N VAL A 10 -7.59 2.27 -20.92
CA VAL A 10 -8.74 3.03 -20.38
C VAL A 10 -9.50 3.70 -21.52
N THR A 11 -8.82 4.31 -22.48
CA THR A 11 -9.48 4.92 -23.66
C THR A 11 -10.21 3.89 -24.50
N VAL A 12 -9.66 2.67 -24.66
CA VAL A 12 -10.35 1.58 -25.35
C VAL A 12 -11.59 1.14 -24.57
N GLY A 13 -11.52 1.02 -23.24
CA GLY A 13 -12.68 0.70 -22.40
C GLY A 13 -13.79 1.75 -22.51
N VAL A 14 -13.44 3.03 -22.39
CA VAL A 14 -14.40 4.15 -22.54
C VAL A 14 -14.98 4.20 -23.95
N MET A 15 -14.16 4.00 -24.98
CA MET A 15 -14.58 3.99 -26.37
C MET A 15 -15.55 2.84 -26.66
N LEU A 16 -15.31 1.64 -26.11
CA LEU A 16 -16.25 0.51 -26.21
C LEU A 16 -17.58 0.82 -25.53
N THR A 17 -17.58 1.54 -24.40
CA THR A 17 -18.82 1.93 -23.70
C THR A 17 -19.61 2.95 -24.49
N LEU A 18 -18.93 3.93 -25.07
CA LEU A 18 -19.55 4.91 -25.96
C LEU A 18 -20.10 4.25 -27.23
N LEU A 19 -19.38 3.28 -27.79
CA LEU A 19 -19.81 2.50 -28.95
C LEU A 19 -21.07 1.68 -28.62
N ALA A 20 -21.07 0.97 -27.49
CA ALA A 20 -22.24 0.21 -27.03
C ALA A 20 -23.46 1.10 -26.78
N ALA A 21 -23.27 2.27 -26.18
CA ALA A 21 -24.34 3.26 -25.99
C ALA A 21 -24.87 3.80 -27.33
N SER A 22 -23.98 4.06 -28.29
CA SER A 22 -24.36 4.51 -29.64
C SER A 22 -25.14 3.44 -30.40
N LEU A 23 -24.74 2.17 -30.31
CA LEU A 23 -25.48 1.02 -30.84
C LEU A 23 -26.85 0.85 -30.18
N ALA A 24 -26.95 1.08 -28.86
CA ALA A 24 -28.21 1.05 -28.14
C ALA A 24 -29.20 2.10 -28.66
N VAL A 25 -28.72 3.34 -28.83
CA VAL A 25 -29.52 4.45 -29.35
C VAL A 25 -29.91 4.19 -30.82
N GLY A 26 -28.98 3.71 -31.64
CA GLY A 26 -29.24 3.36 -33.04
C GLY A 26 -30.29 2.25 -33.18
N TRP A 27 -30.24 1.23 -32.33
CA TRP A 27 -31.28 0.19 -32.27
C TRP A 27 -32.64 0.77 -31.91
N GLN A 28 -32.73 1.64 -30.89
CA GLN A 28 -33.99 2.28 -30.51
C GLN A 28 -34.59 3.11 -31.65
N ILE A 29 -33.76 3.86 -32.39
CA ILE A 29 -34.21 4.68 -33.53
C ILE A 29 -34.71 3.80 -34.68
N LEU A 30 -33.99 2.73 -35.02
CA LEU A 30 -34.40 1.79 -36.08
C LEU A 30 -35.70 1.08 -35.74
N VAL A 31 -35.84 0.56 -34.51
CA VAL A 31 -37.06 -0.13 -34.08
C VAL A 31 -38.25 0.83 -34.05
N VAL A 32 -38.08 2.07 -33.58
CA VAL A 32 -39.16 3.09 -33.52
C VAL A 32 -39.51 3.67 -34.89
N GLY A 33 -38.57 3.71 -35.84
CA GLY A 33 -38.73 4.31 -37.17
C GLY A 33 -39.25 3.35 -38.24
N ASP A 34 -38.71 2.14 -38.30
CA ASP A 34 -38.89 1.22 -39.44
C ASP A 34 -40.14 0.33 -39.32
N LEU A 35 -40.59 0.05 -38.09
CA LEU A 35 -41.78 -0.80 -37.85
C LEU A 35 -43.11 -0.03 -37.90
N ARG A 36 -43.12 1.30 -38.05
CA ARG A 36 -44.36 2.11 -38.06
C ARG A 36 -45.43 1.63 -39.06
N PRO A 37 -45.12 1.28 -40.33
CA PRO A 37 -46.13 0.79 -41.27
C PRO A 37 -46.54 -0.67 -41.06
N VAL A 38 -45.78 -1.48 -40.30
CA VAL A 38 -46.09 -2.90 -39.99
C VAL A 38 -46.76 -3.06 -38.61
N ALA A 39 -46.60 -2.08 -37.72
CA ALA A 39 -47.07 -2.09 -36.34
C ALA A 39 -48.59 -2.00 -36.17
N GLU A 40 -49.35 -1.64 -37.21
CA GLU A 40 -50.82 -1.58 -37.16
C GLU A 40 -51.47 -2.95 -36.82
N GLY A 41 -50.75 -4.07 -36.98
CA GLY A 41 -51.23 -5.42 -36.62
C GLY A 41 -50.53 -6.11 -35.43
N LEU A 42 -49.48 -5.52 -34.84
CA LEU A 42 -48.55 -6.22 -33.93
C LEU A 42 -48.16 -5.39 -32.69
N GLY A 43 -49.09 -4.56 -32.19
CA GLY A 43 -48.81 -3.57 -31.13
C GLY A 43 -48.08 -4.10 -29.89
N THR A 44 -48.43 -5.28 -29.39
CA THR A 44 -47.79 -5.86 -28.18
C THR A 44 -46.34 -6.30 -28.43
N VAL A 45 -46.04 -6.85 -29.61
CA VAL A 45 -44.69 -7.37 -29.94
C VAL A 45 -43.67 -6.22 -30.03
N HIS A 46 -44.08 -5.07 -30.59
CA HIS A 46 -43.23 -3.89 -30.71
C HIS A 46 -42.74 -3.36 -29.35
N TRP A 47 -43.65 -3.18 -28.39
CA TRP A 47 -43.30 -2.73 -27.04
C TRP A 47 -42.43 -3.74 -26.29
N THR A 48 -42.67 -5.04 -26.44
CA THR A 48 -41.84 -6.07 -25.82
C THR A 48 -40.40 -6.04 -26.34
N LEU A 49 -40.19 -5.82 -27.64
CA LEU A 49 -38.85 -5.72 -28.24
C LEU A 49 -38.09 -4.47 -27.77
N LEU A 50 -38.78 -3.33 -27.60
CA LEU A 50 -38.17 -2.10 -27.11
C LEU A 50 -37.70 -2.23 -25.66
N ILE A 51 -38.55 -2.77 -24.78
CA ILE A 51 -38.23 -2.98 -23.36
C ILE A 51 -37.10 -4.00 -23.24
N LEU A 52 -37.19 -5.14 -23.95
CA LEU A 52 -36.17 -6.18 -23.92
C LEU A 52 -34.82 -5.69 -24.43
N GLY A 53 -34.80 -4.96 -25.55
CA GLY A 53 -33.59 -4.36 -26.09
C GLY A 53 -32.98 -3.31 -25.17
N SER A 54 -33.79 -2.43 -24.58
CA SER A 54 -33.34 -1.42 -23.62
C SER A 54 -32.67 -2.06 -22.40
N VAL A 55 -33.30 -3.11 -21.84
CA VAL A 55 -32.74 -3.87 -20.70
C VAL A 55 -31.43 -4.55 -21.09
N PHE A 56 -31.36 -5.17 -22.27
CA PHE A 56 -30.13 -5.80 -22.76
C PHE A 56 -28.96 -4.81 -22.88
N PHE A 57 -29.19 -3.64 -23.50
CA PHE A 57 -28.16 -2.62 -23.63
C PHE A 57 -27.75 -2.00 -22.29
N LEU A 58 -28.71 -1.79 -21.37
CA LEU A 58 -28.42 -1.32 -20.02
C LEU A 58 -27.49 -2.31 -19.30
N LEU A 59 -27.79 -3.61 -19.35
CA LEU A 59 -26.95 -4.65 -18.75
C LEU A 59 -25.55 -4.69 -19.38
N LEU A 60 -25.45 -4.53 -20.69
CA LEU A 60 -24.17 -4.49 -21.40
C LEU A 60 -23.32 -3.29 -20.98
N ILE A 61 -23.92 -2.09 -20.91
CA ILE A 61 -23.25 -0.87 -20.45
C ILE A 61 -22.79 -1.02 -19.00
N VAL A 62 -23.66 -1.49 -18.11
CA VAL A 62 -23.31 -1.72 -16.70
C VAL A 62 -22.17 -2.72 -16.58
N GLY A 63 -22.23 -3.84 -17.30
CA GLY A 63 -21.16 -4.85 -17.31
C GLY A 63 -19.82 -4.29 -17.78
N LEU A 64 -19.82 -3.47 -18.84
CA LEU A 64 -18.61 -2.86 -19.37
C LEU A 64 -18.03 -1.79 -18.44
N VAL A 65 -18.88 -0.99 -17.80
CA VAL A 65 -18.46 -0.03 -16.76
C VAL A 65 -17.83 -0.77 -15.57
N LEU A 66 -18.44 -1.86 -15.10
CA LEU A 66 -17.89 -2.68 -14.02
C LEU A 66 -16.54 -3.29 -14.41
N LEU A 67 -16.41 -3.83 -15.64
CA LEU A 67 -15.15 -4.35 -16.17
C LEU A 67 -14.07 -3.26 -16.22
N CYS A 68 -14.41 -2.05 -16.66
CA CYS A 68 -13.48 -0.93 -16.72
C CYS A 68 -13.01 -0.51 -15.32
N ILE A 69 -13.93 -0.41 -14.35
CA ILE A 69 -13.60 -0.10 -12.96
C ILE A 69 -12.68 -1.19 -12.37
N TRP A 70 -13.02 -2.46 -12.59
CA TRP A 70 -12.24 -3.59 -12.10
C TRP A 70 -10.82 -3.59 -12.69
N LEU A 71 -10.69 -3.40 -14.00
CA LEU A 71 -9.40 -3.30 -14.69
C LEU A 71 -8.55 -2.13 -14.17
N VAL A 72 -9.15 -0.95 -14.02
CA VAL A 72 -8.43 0.24 -13.50
C VAL A 72 -7.95 -0.01 -12.08
N ARG A 73 -8.77 -0.66 -11.25
CA ARG A 73 -8.42 -0.98 -9.86
C ARG A 73 -7.24 -1.94 -9.80
N GLU A 74 -7.27 -3.01 -10.59
CA GLU A 74 -6.19 -4.00 -10.69
C GLU A 74 -4.87 -3.37 -11.14
N MET A 75 -4.94 -2.46 -12.12
CA MET A 75 -3.75 -1.77 -12.62
C MET A 75 -3.14 -0.82 -11.58
N LYS A 76 -3.97 -0.11 -10.81
CA LYS A 76 -3.48 0.76 -9.73
C LYS A 76 -2.78 -0.02 -8.63
N VAL A 77 -3.26 -1.22 -8.31
CA VAL A 77 -2.60 -2.12 -7.34
C VAL A 77 -1.23 -2.56 -7.87
N ASN A 78 -1.17 -3.05 -9.10
CA ASN A 78 0.09 -3.45 -9.73
C ASN A 78 1.10 -2.30 -9.84
N GLN A 79 0.64 -1.07 -10.15
CA GLN A 79 1.52 0.10 -10.19
C GLN A 79 2.11 0.42 -8.82
N ARG A 80 1.32 0.37 -7.74
CA ARG A 80 1.83 0.60 -6.38
C ARG A 80 2.91 -0.41 -6.01
N GLN A 81 2.72 -1.68 -6.40
CA GLN A 81 3.74 -2.72 -6.18
C GLN A 81 5.01 -2.43 -6.97
N GLN A 82 4.91 -2.00 -8.24
CA GLN A 82 6.07 -1.62 -9.04
C GLN A 82 6.80 -0.39 -8.47
N ASP A 83 6.05 0.67 -8.14
CA ASP A 83 6.62 1.89 -7.56
C ASP A 83 7.31 1.59 -6.22
N PHE A 84 6.74 0.69 -5.42
CA PHE A 84 7.36 0.21 -4.18
C PHE A 84 8.66 -0.56 -4.44
N LEU A 85 8.66 -1.51 -5.38
CA LEU A 85 9.86 -2.27 -5.75
C LEU A 85 10.97 -1.37 -6.32
N ASP A 86 10.60 -0.38 -7.13
CA ASP A 86 11.52 0.59 -7.70
C ASP A 86 12.14 1.46 -6.59
N ALA A 87 11.34 1.92 -5.63
CA ALA A 87 11.81 2.68 -4.48
C ALA A 87 12.79 1.86 -3.62
N VAL A 88 12.44 0.61 -3.30
CA VAL A 88 13.29 -0.33 -2.56
C VAL A 88 14.61 -0.56 -3.30
N THR A 89 14.54 -0.82 -4.60
CA THR A 89 15.74 -1.04 -5.43
C THR A 89 16.65 0.18 -5.41
N HIS A 90 16.09 1.38 -5.49
CA HIS A 90 16.85 2.62 -5.43
C HIS A 90 17.53 2.82 -4.06
N GLU A 91 16.80 2.57 -2.97
CA GLU A 91 17.33 2.61 -1.60
C GLU A 91 18.45 1.59 -1.37
N MET A 92 18.39 0.42 -1.99
CA MET A 92 19.46 -0.61 -1.89
C MET A 92 20.67 -0.31 -2.78
N LYS A 93 20.47 0.27 -3.96
CA LYS A 93 21.55 0.49 -4.94
C LYS A 93 22.63 1.44 -4.43
N THR A 94 22.23 2.46 -3.68
CA THR A 94 23.13 3.49 -3.12
C THR A 94 24.14 2.92 -2.12
N PRO A 95 23.73 2.27 -1.01
CA PRO A 95 24.68 1.66 -0.06
C PRO A 95 25.49 0.54 -0.72
N LEU A 96 24.93 -0.21 -1.67
CA LEU A 96 25.67 -1.26 -2.37
C LEU A 96 26.78 -0.71 -3.29
N ALA A 97 26.55 0.44 -3.93
CA ALA A 97 27.58 1.14 -4.69
C ALA A 97 28.70 1.69 -3.79
N SER A 98 28.34 2.23 -2.63
CA SER A 98 29.25 2.71 -1.59
C SER A 98 30.15 1.58 -1.06
N LEU A 99 29.54 0.45 -0.66
CA LEU A 99 30.25 -0.77 -0.26
C LEU A 99 31.26 -1.22 -1.31
N ARG A 100 30.83 -1.26 -2.58
CA ARG A 100 31.71 -1.67 -3.69
C ARG A 100 32.90 -0.72 -3.86
N LEU A 101 32.69 0.59 -3.69
CA LEU A 101 33.75 1.59 -3.74
C LEU A 101 34.75 1.41 -2.60
N PHE A 102 34.29 1.19 -1.37
CA PHE A 102 35.16 0.95 -0.22
C PHE A 102 35.98 -0.33 -0.38
N VAL A 103 35.35 -1.43 -0.82
CA VAL A 103 36.04 -2.69 -1.12
C VAL A 103 37.10 -2.49 -2.20
N ASP A 104 36.77 -1.84 -3.32
CA ASP A 104 37.73 -1.57 -4.39
C ASP A 104 38.89 -0.69 -3.91
N THR A 105 38.62 0.30 -3.06
CA THR A 105 39.64 1.17 -2.48
C THR A 105 40.58 0.41 -1.56
N LEU A 106 40.04 -0.43 -0.68
CA LEU A 106 40.81 -1.28 0.25
C LEU A 106 41.61 -2.37 -0.47
N ARG A 107 41.16 -2.84 -1.64
CA ARG A 107 41.89 -3.81 -2.46
C ARG A 107 43.02 -3.19 -3.27
N ARG A 108 42.80 -1.98 -3.82
CA ARG A 108 43.77 -1.32 -4.72
C ARG A 108 44.79 -0.48 -3.96
N HIS A 109 44.47 -0.01 -2.76
CA HIS A 109 45.31 0.86 -1.97
C HIS A 109 45.50 0.28 -0.57
N ALA A 110 46.62 0.64 0.07
CA ALA A 110 46.84 0.41 1.50
C ALA A 110 46.63 1.75 2.24
N PRO A 111 45.37 2.18 2.47
CA PRO A 111 45.12 3.40 3.23
C PRO A 111 45.67 3.27 4.65
N ALA A 112 45.99 4.43 5.25
CA ALA A 112 46.43 4.50 6.64
C ALA A 112 45.45 3.79 7.58
N PRO A 113 45.91 3.24 8.72
CA PRO A 113 45.08 2.47 9.65
C PRO A 113 43.78 3.17 10.05
N GLU A 114 43.84 4.49 10.25
CA GLU A 114 42.72 5.33 10.67
C GLU A 114 41.66 5.41 9.57
N ARG A 115 42.07 5.64 8.32
CA ARG A 115 41.14 5.67 7.17
C ARG A 115 40.57 4.29 6.84
N ARG A 116 41.37 3.24 7.02
CA ARG A 116 40.87 1.86 6.88
C ARG A 116 39.75 1.60 7.87
N ARG A 117 39.91 2.03 9.13
CA ARG A 117 38.89 1.87 10.17
C ARG A 117 37.62 2.65 9.82
N GLU A 118 37.76 3.89 9.40
CA GLU A 118 36.63 4.72 8.93
C GLU A 118 35.85 4.06 7.77
N PHE A 119 36.54 3.45 6.80
CA PHE A 119 35.87 2.73 5.72
C PHE A 119 35.13 1.49 6.23
N LEU A 120 35.73 0.71 7.12
CA LEU A 120 35.08 -0.48 7.70
C LEU A 120 33.84 -0.10 8.51
N ASP A 121 33.91 0.98 9.30
CA ASP A 121 32.77 1.48 10.08
C ASP A 121 31.62 1.92 9.15
N ARG A 122 31.91 2.70 8.10
CA ARG A 122 30.89 3.08 7.09
C ARG A 122 30.30 1.88 6.35
N MET A 123 31.12 0.88 6.03
CA MET A 123 30.63 -0.36 5.41
C MET A 123 29.65 -1.10 6.33
N GLY A 124 29.91 -1.10 7.66
CA GLY A 124 28.99 -1.64 8.65
C GLY A 124 27.66 -0.89 8.68
N GLU A 125 27.69 0.45 8.68
CA GLU A 125 26.49 1.28 8.61
C GLU A 125 25.65 1.04 7.34
N ASP A 126 26.31 0.91 6.18
CA ASP A 126 25.65 0.61 4.91
C ASP A 126 25.00 -0.79 4.90
N LEU A 127 25.63 -1.78 5.55
CA LEU A 127 25.05 -3.12 5.74
C LEU A 127 23.81 -3.06 6.64
N ASP A 128 23.89 -2.39 7.78
CA ASP A 128 22.75 -2.22 8.70
C ASP A 128 21.57 -1.52 8.02
N ARG A 129 21.84 -0.59 7.09
CA ARG A 129 20.80 0.09 6.30
C ARG A 129 20.15 -0.84 5.29
N ILE A 130 20.93 -1.71 4.64
CA ILE A 130 20.40 -2.72 3.71
C ILE A 130 19.49 -3.69 4.47
N ASP A 131 19.92 -4.19 5.63
CA ASP A 131 19.14 -5.12 6.44
C ASP A 131 17.80 -4.50 6.85
N ARG A 132 17.80 -3.25 7.32
CA ARG A 132 16.55 -2.53 7.64
C ARG A 132 15.62 -2.39 6.44
N THR A 133 16.16 -2.09 5.26
CA THR A 133 15.36 -2.00 4.01
C THR A 133 14.73 -3.36 3.68
N VAL A 134 15.48 -4.46 3.83
CA VAL A 134 14.97 -5.82 3.60
C VAL A 134 13.87 -6.18 4.59
N GLU A 135 14.05 -5.87 5.88
CA GLU A 135 13.03 -6.09 6.91
C GLU A 135 11.74 -5.32 6.60
N GLN A 136 11.84 -4.06 6.15
CA GLN A 136 10.69 -3.25 5.74
C GLN A 136 9.95 -3.87 4.55
N VAL A 137 10.68 -4.42 3.56
CA VAL A 137 10.10 -5.11 2.41
C VAL A 137 9.35 -6.38 2.82
N LEU A 138 9.98 -7.20 3.67
CA LEU A 138 9.37 -8.44 4.16
C LEU A 138 8.14 -8.16 5.02
N ALA A 139 8.18 -7.12 5.83
CA ALA A 139 7.04 -6.64 6.60
C ALA A 139 5.88 -6.21 5.71
N ALA A 140 6.15 -5.36 4.70
CA ALA A 140 5.14 -4.92 3.75
C ALA A 140 4.49 -6.11 3.02
N ALA A 141 5.29 -7.06 2.55
CA ALA A 141 4.80 -8.27 1.88
C ALA A 141 3.93 -9.15 2.79
N ARG A 142 4.27 -9.27 4.09
CA ARG A 142 3.46 -10.00 5.06
C ARG A 142 2.13 -9.31 5.35
N SER A 143 2.12 -7.97 5.42
CA SER A 143 0.91 -7.19 5.68
C SER A 143 -0.11 -7.30 4.54
N ASP A 144 0.32 -7.23 3.28
CA ASP A 144 -0.56 -7.41 2.12
C ASP A 144 -1.18 -8.82 2.08
N ALA A 145 -0.40 -9.85 2.41
CA ALA A 145 -0.90 -11.22 2.45
C ALA A 145 -1.93 -11.43 3.58
N ARG A 146 -1.72 -10.86 4.77
CA ARG A 146 -2.63 -11.02 5.92
C ARG A 146 -3.88 -10.14 5.82
N ALA A 147 -3.81 -8.96 5.21
CA ALA A 147 -4.98 -8.13 4.91
C ALA A 147 -6.03 -8.88 4.06
N SER A 148 -5.59 -9.79 3.18
CA SER A 148 -6.47 -10.68 2.41
C SER A 148 -7.15 -11.77 3.25
N SER A 149 -6.56 -12.14 4.39
CA SER A 149 -7.00 -13.26 5.24
C SER A 149 -8.07 -12.91 6.28
N GLY A 150 -8.40 -11.63 6.45
CA GLY A 150 -9.54 -11.17 7.27
C GLY A 150 -9.44 -11.46 8.77
N ARG A 151 -8.31 -11.95 9.28
CA ARG A 151 -8.14 -12.36 10.68
C ARG A 151 -7.72 -11.16 11.54
N ALA A 152 -8.61 -10.17 11.67
CA ALA A 152 -8.42 -9.07 12.61
C ALA A 152 -8.53 -9.59 14.05
N ALA A 153 -7.39 -10.02 14.62
CA ALA A 153 -7.28 -10.27 16.05
C ALA A 153 -7.49 -8.96 16.83
N ARG A 154 -7.93 -9.06 18.09
CA ARG A 154 -7.95 -7.91 18.99
C ARG A 154 -6.61 -7.86 19.71
N ALA A 155 -5.81 -6.84 19.46
CA ALA A 155 -4.53 -6.62 20.15
C ALA A 155 -4.76 -5.77 21.41
N GLU A 156 -4.11 -6.16 22.51
CA GLU A 156 -4.09 -5.37 23.75
C GLU A 156 -2.91 -4.40 23.70
N LEU A 157 -3.23 -3.11 23.50
CA LEU A 157 -2.24 -2.06 23.20
C LEU A 157 -1.22 -1.83 24.32
N PRO A 158 -1.62 -1.74 25.60
CA PRO A 158 -0.68 -1.52 26.69
C PRO A 158 0.40 -2.61 26.74
N THR A 159 0.00 -3.89 26.72
CA THR A 159 0.93 -5.03 26.78
C THR A 159 1.86 -5.09 25.57
N LEU A 160 1.34 -4.77 24.38
CA LEU A 160 2.15 -4.71 23.17
C LEU A 160 3.19 -3.60 23.24
N LEU A 161 2.78 -2.40 23.67
CA LEU A 161 3.67 -1.24 23.79
C LEU A 161 4.73 -1.44 24.89
N GLU A 162 4.37 -2.03 26.02
CA GLU A 162 5.33 -2.43 27.07
C GLU A 162 6.43 -3.32 26.50
N SER A 163 6.04 -4.36 25.75
CA SER A 163 6.98 -5.28 25.10
C SER A 163 7.92 -4.56 24.13
N CYS A 164 7.38 -3.65 23.29
CA CYS A 164 8.19 -2.88 22.35
C CYS A 164 9.13 -1.88 23.06
N ILE A 165 8.67 -1.26 24.15
CA ILE A 165 9.47 -0.31 24.94
C ILE A 165 10.64 -1.04 25.60
N ASP A 166 10.41 -2.20 26.20
CA ASP A 166 11.46 -2.99 26.85
C ASP A 166 12.51 -3.49 25.86
N GLU A 167 12.09 -3.89 24.66
CA GLU A 167 13.00 -4.27 23.57
C GLU A 167 13.91 -3.09 23.17
N ILE A 168 13.34 -1.90 22.97
CA ILE A 168 14.09 -0.69 22.60
C ILE A 168 15.04 -0.24 23.72
N ARG A 169 14.58 -0.29 24.98
CA ARG A 169 15.42 0.03 26.15
C ARG A 169 16.62 -0.90 26.23
N SER A 170 16.40 -2.21 26.07
CA SER A 170 17.46 -3.22 26.07
C SER A 170 18.45 -2.99 24.93
N ARG A 171 17.95 -2.79 23.71
CA ARG A 171 18.77 -2.59 22.51
C ARG A 171 19.68 -1.37 22.60
N HIS A 172 19.17 -0.26 23.16
CA HIS A 172 19.90 1.00 23.24
C HIS A 172 20.50 1.28 24.63
N ARG A 173 20.40 0.33 25.58
CA ARG A 173 20.87 0.46 26.98
C ARG A 173 20.36 1.74 27.66
N LEU A 174 19.09 2.05 27.43
CA LEU A 174 18.46 3.27 27.94
C LEU A 174 18.00 3.07 29.40
N PRO A 175 18.09 4.12 30.24
CA PRO A 175 17.50 4.06 31.58
C PRO A 175 15.98 3.98 31.48
N GLU A 176 15.34 3.40 32.51
CA GLU A 176 13.89 3.18 32.54
C GLU A 176 13.09 4.48 32.32
N ALA A 177 13.61 5.61 32.82
CA ALA A 177 13.00 6.93 32.68
C ALA A 177 13.05 7.52 31.25
N ALA A 178 13.88 6.97 30.35
CA ALA A 178 14.08 7.50 29.00
C ALA A 178 12.90 7.23 28.06
N VAL A 179 12.10 6.19 28.33
CA VAL A 179 10.89 5.88 27.55
C VAL A 179 9.76 5.62 28.54
N ARG A 180 8.70 6.43 28.52
CA ARG A 180 7.59 6.33 29.47
C ARG A 180 6.28 6.02 28.77
N LEU A 181 5.54 5.04 29.29
CA LEU A 181 4.22 4.67 28.82
C LEU A 181 3.14 5.26 29.74
N ASP A 182 2.22 6.01 29.16
CA ASP A 182 1.00 6.48 29.79
C ASP A 182 -0.19 5.83 29.06
N ALA A 183 -0.64 4.68 29.57
CA ALA A 183 -1.73 3.92 28.95
C ALA A 183 -2.70 3.41 30.00
N ARG A 184 -4.00 3.45 29.69
CA ARG A 184 -5.00 2.76 30.52
C ARG A 184 -4.97 1.25 30.23
N PRO A 185 -4.98 0.39 31.27
CA PRO A 185 -5.00 -1.05 31.08
C PRO A 185 -6.28 -1.52 30.38
N GLY A 186 -6.20 -2.63 29.65
CA GLY A 186 -7.35 -3.26 28.98
C GLY A 186 -7.81 -2.60 27.67
N LEU A 187 -7.07 -1.61 27.14
CA LEU A 187 -7.36 -1.02 25.84
C LEU A 187 -7.06 -2.01 24.71
N ARG A 188 -8.11 -2.38 23.97
CA ARG A 188 -8.03 -3.33 22.85
C ARG A 188 -8.44 -2.67 21.55
N VAL A 189 -7.62 -2.86 20.50
CA VAL A 189 -7.94 -2.40 19.15
C VAL A 189 -8.06 -3.58 18.20
N ARG A 190 -8.80 -3.40 17.10
CA ARG A 190 -8.79 -4.38 16.00
C ARG A 190 -7.50 -4.18 15.21
N GLY A 191 -6.64 -5.18 15.20
CA GLY A 191 -5.36 -5.15 14.52
C GLY A 191 -4.50 -6.36 14.89
N ASP A 192 -3.65 -6.79 13.97
CA ASP A 192 -2.67 -7.84 14.22
C ASP A 192 -1.58 -7.29 15.17
N ALA A 193 -1.27 -8.03 16.23
CA ALA A 193 -0.30 -7.61 17.23
C ALA A 193 1.13 -7.52 16.68
N ASP A 194 1.50 -8.37 15.72
CA ASP A 194 2.82 -8.34 15.09
C ASP A 194 2.98 -7.08 14.22
N GLU A 195 1.95 -6.75 13.45
CA GLU A 195 1.94 -5.56 12.56
C GLU A 195 1.97 -4.26 13.36
N LEU A 196 1.10 -4.15 14.37
CA LEU A 196 1.10 -3.00 15.28
C LEU A 196 2.45 -2.90 16.02
N GLY A 197 3.00 -4.03 16.47
CA GLY A 197 4.30 -4.07 17.13
C GLY A 197 5.44 -3.60 16.22
N LEU A 198 5.39 -3.94 14.93
CA LEU A 198 6.35 -3.44 13.95
C LEU A 198 6.26 -1.92 13.78
N VAL A 199 5.04 -1.39 13.65
CA VAL A 199 4.83 0.06 13.54
C VAL A 199 5.38 0.76 14.78
N PHE A 200 5.03 0.28 15.98
CA PHE A 200 5.49 0.88 17.23
C PHE A 200 7.00 0.79 17.40
N ARG A 201 7.64 -0.33 17.08
CA ARG A 201 9.11 -0.42 17.09
C ARG A 201 9.75 0.60 16.15
N ASN A 202 9.23 0.73 14.93
CA ASN A 202 9.78 1.69 13.96
C ASN A 202 9.64 3.14 14.46
N LEU A 203 8.49 3.49 15.03
CA LEU A 203 8.28 4.81 15.64
C LEU A 203 9.19 5.05 16.83
N LEU A 204 9.37 4.06 17.71
CA LEU A 204 10.25 4.15 18.87
C LEU A 204 11.73 4.25 18.46
N GLU A 205 12.17 3.47 17.47
CA GLU A 205 13.53 3.56 16.91
C GLU A 205 13.80 4.95 16.34
N ASN A 206 12.83 5.52 15.62
CA ASN A 206 12.93 6.88 15.13
C ASN A 206 13.00 7.88 16.29
N ALA A 207 12.13 7.75 17.31
CA ALA A 207 12.13 8.64 18.46
C ALA A 207 13.47 8.64 19.21
N VAL A 208 14.08 7.47 19.40
CA VAL A 208 15.41 7.34 20.02
C VAL A 208 16.50 7.93 19.13
N LYS A 209 16.49 7.60 17.82
CA LYS A 209 17.53 8.03 16.87
C LYS A 209 17.58 9.54 16.69
N TYR A 210 16.43 10.21 16.73
CA TYR A 210 16.31 11.66 16.49
C TYR A 210 16.18 12.48 17.79
N SER A 211 16.45 11.89 18.95
CA SER A 211 16.48 12.64 20.22
C SER A 211 17.73 13.52 20.31
N GLU A 212 17.54 14.84 20.51
CA GLU A 212 18.64 15.76 20.78
C GLU A 212 18.93 15.79 22.29
N GLY A 213 20.05 15.21 22.72
CA GLY A 213 20.44 15.12 24.13
C GLY A 213 20.03 13.79 24.79
N PRO A 214 19.78 13.76 26.12
CA PRO A 214 19.32 12.54 26.79
C PRO A 214 17.93 12.14 26.25
N VAL A 215 17.79 10.87 25.87
CA VAL A 215 16.54 10.33 25.30
C VAL A 215 15.38 10.49 26.28
N ASP A 216 14.31 11.19 25.85
CA ASP A 216 13.06 11.34 26.60
C ASP A 216 11.85 11.16 25.68
N VAL A 217 11.37 9.91 25.58
CA VAL A 217 10.25 9.51 24.73
C VAL A 217 9.02 9.24 25.59
N ARG A 218 7.89 9.88 25.26
CA ARG A 218 6.60 9.64 25.92
C ARG A 218 5.62 8.99 24.95
N VAL A 219 5.11 7.83 25.30
CA VAL A 219 4.06 7.11 24.58
C VAL A 219 2.77 7.25 25.38
N ALA A 220 1.72 7.81 24.77
CA ALA A 220 0.45 8.04 25.46
C ALA A 220 -0.70 7.38 24.70
N VAL A 221 -1.35 6.40 25.31
CA VAL A 221 -2.50 5.70 24.73
C VAL A 221 -3.78 6.26 25.32
N ARG A 222 -4.58 6.93 24.49
CA ARG A 222 -5.88 7.49 24.92
C ARG A 222 -7.05 6.69 24.35
N GLY A 223 -7.89 6.20 25.26
CA GLY A 223 -9.18 5.58 24.95
C GLY A 223 -10.26 6.63 24.62
N PRO A 224 -11.38 6.23 24.00
CA PRO A 224 -12.18 7.16 23.23
C PRO A 224 -13.11 8.05 24.06
N GLU A 225 -13.18 9.33 23.68
CA GLU A 225 -14.46 10.05 23.61
C GLU A 225 -15.22 9.69 22.31
N ASP A 226 -14.59 9.07 21.28
CA ASP A 226 -15.14 8.95 19.91
C ASP A 226 -14.83 7.63 19.14
N GLY A 227 -14.73 6.49 19.84
CA GLY A 227 -14.43 5.16 19.26
C GLY A 227 -13.04 4.97 18.64
N ARG A 228 -12.13 5.95 18.71
CA ARG A 228 -10.76 5.88 18.20
C ARG A 228 -9.74 5.90 19.35
N VAL A 229 -8.66 5.13 19.20
CA VAL A 229 -7.50 5.14 20.10
C VAL A 229 -6.36 5.84 19.37
N SER A 230 -5.79 6.88 20.00
CA SER A 230 -4.55 7.53 19.54
C SER A 230 -3.38 7.07 20.40
N VAL A 231 -2.26 6.75 19.76
CA VAL A 231 -0.97 6.39 20.36
C VAL A 231 0.06 7.43 19.92
#